data_AF-A0A369TQJ5-F1
#
_entry.id   AF-A0A369TQJ5-F1
#
_cell.length_a   1.000
_cell.length_b   1.000
_cell.length_c   1.000
_cell.angle_alpha   90.00
_cell.angle_beta   90.00
_cell.angle_gamma   90.00
#
_symmetry.space_group_name_H-M   'P 1'
#
loop_
_entity.id
_entity.type
_entity.pdbx_description
1 polymer ?
#
loop_
_entity_poly.entity_id
_entity_poly.type
_entity_poly.pdbx_seq_one_letter_code
_entity_poly.pdbx_strand_id
1 'polypeptide(L)'
;MDQKIMGAGVVSLLVGFALGNVTADRSPKMEDIRAALGAEMEAAGSAVDGMSASVQEQFAALGDRLGALEEQLGSGSDAMGAIGSRIDGLSEELRTTLSEQQAAVSDGISALGARIESAAAAAGSAAQGGSDSAEEVAEEMSPADPIEGGTDLRVGETAMLADGAMRAFLSRVTEDAARLSVGGEMIDLAVGRSGTVGDCEVTLNGTDGAVARLSATCGGSGGDAEDSASSEAEMSGDGTGVGEIALVGDGAARVFVSGIAADGSAARIAVNGIATQAVAVGERAEVGDEGCAVTVEAISGNRVSLGYACDS
;
A
#
# COMPACT_ATOMS: atom_id res chain seq x y z
N MET A 1 -10.10 -1.80 35.86
CA MET A 1 -11.08 -0.98 36.60
C MET A 1 -11.83 -1.85 37.59
N ASP A 2 -11.87 -1.39 38.83
CA ASP A 2 -12.22 -2.10 40.08
C ASP A 2 -13.59 -2.76 40.16
N GLN A 3 -13.58 -4.03 40.55
CA GLN A 3 -14.73 -4.82 41.02
C GLN A 3 -15.12 -4.51 42.49
N LYS A 4 -14.51 -3.48 43.11
CA LYS A 4 -14.63 -3.15 44.54
C LYS A 4 -15.79 -2.21 44.88
N ILE A 5 -16.52 -1.67 43.91
CA ILE A 5 -17.52 -0.61 44.16
C ILE A 5 -18.93 -1.17 44.44
N MET A 6 -19.28 -2.38 43.99
CA MET A 6 -20.62 -2.95 44.23
C MET A 6 -20.82 -3.56 45.62
N GLY A 7 -19.74 -3.96 46.33
CA GLY A 7 -19.83 -4.54 47.68
C GLY A 7 -19.88 -3.52 48.82
N ALA A 8 -19.52 -2.26 48.54
CA ALA A 8 -19.37 -1.22 49.57
C ALA A 8 -20.72 -0.60 50.00
N GLY A 9 -21.74 -0.62 49.13
CA GLY A 9 -23.06 -0.02 49.42
C GLY A 9 -23.84 -0.75 50.52
N VAL A 10 -23.81 -2.08 50.53
CA VAL A 10 -24.58 -2.88 51.51
C VAL A 10 -23.90 -2.92 52.88
N VAL A 11 -22.56 -2.96 52.92
CA VAL A 11 -21.80 -2.97 54.19
C VAL A 11 -21.78 -1.58 54.84
N SER A 12 -21.73 -0.49 54.07
CA SER A 12 -21.79 0.87 54.63
C SER A 12 -23.17 1.22 55.20
N LEU A 13 -24.25 0.65 54.65
CA LEU A 13 -25.61 0.84 55.17
C LEU A 13 -25.84 0.09 56.49
N LEU A 14 -25.32 -1.14 56.62
CA LEU A 14 -25.36 -1.90 57.87
C LEU A 14 -24.51 -1.27 58.99
N VAL A 15 -23.35 -0.71 58.65
CA VAL A 15 -22.50 0.01 59.62
C VAL A 15 -23.10 1.37 60.01
N GLY A 16 -23.74 2.08 59.08
CA GLY A 16 -24.47 3.33 59.36
C GLY A 16 -25.67 3.14 60.29
N PHE A 17 -26.39 2.01 60.16
CA PHE A 17 -27.52 1.70 61.04
C PHE A 17 -27.08 1.30 62.46
N ALA A 18 -25.90 0.68 62.62
CA ALA A 18 -25.36 0.30 63.92
C ALA A 18 -24.76 1.49 64.70
N LEU A 19 -24.14 2.46 64.02
CA LEU A 19 -23.56 3.65 64.66
C LEU A 19 -24.59 4.77 64.92
N GLY A 20 -25.68 4.83 64.16
CA GLY A 20 -26.74 5.83 64.33
C GLY A 20 -27.72 5.59 65.50
N ASN A 21 -27.68 4.41 66.14
CA ASN A 21 -28.68 3.99 67.14
C ASN A 21 -28.17 3.92 68.59
N VAL A 22 -26.92 4.30 68.89
CA VAL A 22 -26.36 4.18 70.25
C VAL A 22 -26.59 5.43 71.13
N THR A 23 -27.20 6.50 70.61
CA THR A 23 -27.40 7.77 71.35
C THR A 23 -28.85 8.20 71.58
N ALA A 24 -29.84 7.34 71.37
CA ALA A 24 -31.24 7.71 71.65
C ALA A 24 -32.02 6.61 72.40
N ASP A 25 -32.36 6.90 73.67
CA ASP A 25 -33.39 6.24 74.48
C ASP A 25 -34.78 6.40 73.83
N ARG A 26 -35.04 5.71 72.72
CA ARG A 26 -36.39 5.56 72.17
C ARG A 26 -36.62 4.14 71.72
N SER A 27 -37.53 3.46 72.39
CA SER A 27 -38.12 2.21 71.94
C SER A 27 -38.63 2.42 70.50
N PRO A 28 -38.10 1.71 69.49
CA PRO A 28 -38.59 1.87 68.13
C PRO A 28 -40.05 1.39 68.09
N LYS A 29 -40.95 2.25 67.62
CA LYS A 29 -42.36 1.87 67.47
C LYS A 29 -42.44 0.80 66.38
N MET A 30 -43.24 -0.23 66.59
CA MET A 30 -43.45 -1.30 65.60
C MET A 30 -43.91 -0.78 64.22
N GLU A 31 -44.50 0.42 64.17
CA GLU A 31 -44.85 1.11 62.92
C GLU A 31 -43.62 1.60 62.14
N ASP A 32 -42.60 2.13 62.80
CA ASP A 32 -41.38 2.62 62.14
C ASP A 32 -40.56 1.45 61.56
N ILE A 33 -40.53 0.32 62.28
CA ILE A 33 -39.89 -0.92 61.81
C ILE A 33 -40.64 -1.50 60.59
N ARG A 34 -41.98 -1.50 60.60
CA ARG A 34 -42.77 -1.95 59.44
C ARG A 34 -42.59 -1.03 58.22
N ALA A 35 -42.52 0.28 58.45
CA ALA A 35 -42.27 1.25 57.39
C ALA A 35 -40.88 1.05 56.77
N ALA A 36 -39.85 0.87 57.60
CA ALA A 36 -38.49 0.60 57.15
C ALA A 36 -38.39 -0.73 56.39
N LEU A 37 -39.01 -1.81 56.90
CA LEU A 37 -39.03 -3.11 56.25
C LEU A 37 -39.77 -3.08 54.90
N GLY A 38 -40.86 -2.31 54.80
CA GLY A 38 -41.59 -2.12 53.54
C GLY A 38 -40.74 -1.41 52.49
N ALA A 39 -40.06 -0.32 52.88
CA ALA A 39 -39.16 0.41 51.99
C ALA A 39 -37.95 -0.44 51.54
N GLU A 40 -37.42 -1.27 52.43
CA GLU A 40 -36.30 -2.17 52.12
C GLU A 40 -36.73 -3.28 51.15
N MET A 41 -37.94 -3.83 51.31
CA MET A 41 -38.48 -4.87 50.43
C MET A 41 -38.82 -4.33 49.04
N GLU A 42 -39.26 -3.07 48.96
CA GLU A 42 -39.52 -2.36 47.69
C GLU A 42 -38.22 -2.00 46.95
N ALA A 43 -37.19 -1.58 47.70
CA ALA A 43 -35.84 -1.37 47.17
C ALA A 43 -35.20 -2.69 46.71
N ALA A 44 -35.36 -3.78 47.47
CA ALA A 44 -34.90 -5.10 47.11
C ALA A 44 -35.62 -5.64 45.86
N GLY A 45 -36.93 -5.43 45.74
CA GLY A 45 -37.69 -5.77 44.54
C GLY A 45 -37.18 -5.05 43.30
N SER A 46 -37.01 -3.72 43.41
CA SER A 46 -36.49 -2.88 42.32
C SER A 46 -35.06 -3.28 41.90
N ALA A 47 -34.22 -3.69 42.85
CA ALA A 47 -32.87 -4.16 42.57
C ALA A 47 -32.86 -5.53 41.87
N VAL A 48 -33.77 -6.44 42.25
CA VAL A 48 -33.93 -7.75 41.60
C VAL A 48 -34.50 -7.62 40.19
N ASP A 49 -35.45 -6.70 39.97
CA ASP A 49 -35.99 -6.39 38.64
C ASP A 49 -34.91 -5.78 37.74
N GLY A 50 -34.12 -4.83 38.27
CA GLY A 50 -32.98 -4.25 37.56
C GLY A 50 -31.89 -5.29 37.23
N MET A 51 -31.61 -6.21 38.14
CA MET A 51 -30.67 -7.30 37.90
C MET A 51 -31.19 -8.25 36.82
N SER A 52 -32.47 -8.61 36.86
CA SER A 52 -33.10 -9.49 35.86
C SER A 52 -33.08 -8.85 34.47
N ALA A 53 -33.39 -7.56 34.37
CA ALA A 53 -33.30 -6.79 33.12
C ALA A 53 -31.85 -6.77 32.59
N SER A 54 -30.87 -6.49 33.46
CA SER A 54 -29.46 -6.44 33.06
C SER A 54 -28.91 -7.80 32.58
N VAL A 55 -29.40 -8.90 33.17
CA VAL A 55 -29.03 -10.26 32.75
C VAL A 55 -29.67 -10.59 31.41
N GLN A 56 -30.92 -10.21 31.19
CA GLN A 56 -31.62 -10.41 29.93
C GLN A 56 -30.97 -9.63 28.79
N GLU A 57 -30.55 -8.40 29.06
CA GLU A 57 -29.82 -7.54 28.11
C GLU A 57 -28.42 -8.11 27.79
N GLN A 58 -27.71 -8.65 28.79
CA GLN A 58 -26.47 -9.37 28.55
C GLN A 58 -26.68 -10.61 27.68
N PHE A 59 -27.71 -11.41 27.92
CA PHE A 59 -28.02 -12.57 27.08
C PHE A 59 -28.36 -12.18 25.65
N ALA A 60 -29.09 -11.09 25.44
CA ALA A 60 -29.36 -10.55 24.10
C ALA A 60 -28.05 -10.15 23.42
N ALA A 61 -27.19 -9.38 24.10
CA ALA A 61 -25.89 -8.97 23.57
C ALA A 61 -24.95 -10.14 23.28
N LEU A 62 -24.98 -11.22 24.08
CA LEU A 62 -24.25 -12.45 23.79
C LEU A 62 -24.82 -13.16 22.55
N GLY A 63 -26.14 -13.19 22.39
CA GLY A 63 -26.82 -13.74 21.21
C GLY A 63 -26.40 -13.01 19.93
N ASP A 64 -26.40 -11.67 19.95
CA ASP A 64 -25.98 -10.85 18.82
C ASP A 64 -24.51 -11.09 18.46
N ARG A 65 -23.64 -11.21 19.47
CA ARG A 65 -22.21 -11.52 19.26
C ARG A 65 -22.00 -12.90 18.65
N LEU A 66 -22.78 -13.90 19.08
CA LEU A 66 -22.72 -15.24 18.51
C LEU A 66 -23.19 -15.25 17.06
N GLY A 67 -24.29 -14.56 16.73
CA GLY A 67 -24.75 -14.43 15.35
C GLY A 67 -23.72 -13.75 14.44
N ALA A 68 -23.09 -12.67 14.91
CA ALA A 68 -22.02 -12.00 14.16
C ALA A 68 -20.78 -12.90 13.95
N LEU A 69 -20.43 -13.74 14.93
CA LEU A 69 -19.35 -14.71 14.80
C LEU A 69 -19.69 -15.81 13.79
N GLU A 70 -20.92 -16.31 13.78
CA GLU A 70 -21.39 -17.30 12.79
C GLU A 70 -21.34 -16.74 11.37
N GLU A 71 -21.76 -15.48 11.17
CA GLU A 71 -21.72 -14.80 9.88
C GLU A 71 -20.27 -14.55 9.40
N GLN A 72 -19.39 -14.18 10.33
CA GLN A 72 -17.96 -14.02 10.04
C GLN A 72 -17.32 -15.37 9.69
N LEU A 73 -17.70 -16.46 10.37
CA LEU A 73 -17.20 -17.81 10.06
C LEU A 73 -17.70 -18.29 8.68
N GLY A 74 -18.96 -18.02 8.35
CA GLY A 74 -19.54 -18.32 7.03
C GLY A 74 -18.80 -17.58 5.92
N SER A 75 -18.62 -16.28 6.07
CA SER A 75 -17.85 -15.45 5.14
C SER A 75 -16.39 -15.93 4.98
N GLY A 76 -15.77 -16.38 6.07
CA GLY A 76 -14.43 -16.96 6.05
C GLY A 76 -14.35 -18.29 5.29
N SER A 77 -15.37 -19.15 5.43
CA SER A 77 -15.48 -20.40 4.67
C SER A 77 -15.65 -20.14 3.18
N ASP A 78 -16.48 -19.17 2.80
CA ASP A 78 -16.68 -18.78 1.39
C ASP A 78 -15.41 -18.19 0.78
N ALA A 79 -14.68 -17.36 1.53
CA ALA A 79 -13.39 -16.83 1.12
C ALA A 79 -12.35 -17.95 0.89
N MET A 80 -12.29 -18.94 1.78
CA MET A 80 -11.40 -20.10 1.62
C MET A 80 -11.79 -20.97 0.41
N GLY A 81 -13.09 -21.16 0.16
CA GLY A 81 -13.57 -21.84 -1.04
C GLY A 81 -13.16 -21.12 -2.32
N ALA A 82 -13.32 -19.79 -2.36
CA ALA A 82 -12.92 -18.97 -3.50
C ALA A 82 -11.40 -19.00 -3.74
N ILE A 83 -10.58 -18.99 -2.67
CA ILE A 83 -9.13 -19.14 -2.77
C ILE A 83 -8.77 -20.53 -3.33
N GLY A 84 -9.43 -21.59 -2.85
CA GLY A 84 -9.24 -22.94 -3.38
C GLY A 84 -9.49 -23.02 -4.88
N SER A 85 -10.63 -22.51 -5.36
CA SER A 85 -10.94 -22.48 -6.80
C SER A 85 -9.93 -21.66 -7.61
N ARG A 86 -9.39 -20.56 -7.07
CA ARG A 86 -8.33 -19.78 -7.73
C ARG A 86 -7.03 -20.55 -7.83
N ILE A 87 -6.64 -21.28 -6.78
CA ILE A 87 -5.41 -22.10 -6.78
C ILE A 87 -5.53 -23.26 -7.78
N ASP A 88 -6.69 -23.91 -7.85
CA ASP A 88 -6.94 -24.96 -8.83
C ASP A 88 -6.86 -24.41 -10.26
N GLY A 89 -7.48 -23.25 -10.53
CA GLY A 89 -7.40 -22.56 -11.82
C GLY A 89 -5.98 -22.17 -12.21
N LEU A 90 -5.23 -21.56 -11.30
CA LEU A 90 -3.81 -21.24 -11.50
C LEU A 90 -3.00 -22.51 -11.80
N SER A 91 -3.25 -23.60 -11.07
CA SER A 91 -2.54 -24.87 -11.28
C SER A 91 -2.82 -25.48 -12.67
N GLU A 92 -4.02 -25.28 -13.22
CA GLU A 92 -4.39 -25.73 -14.56
C GLU A 92 -3.77 -24.85 -15.66
N GLU A 93 -3.76 -23.53 -15.45
CA GLU A 93 -3.10 -22.57 -16.33
C GLU A 93 -1.57 -22.77 -16.37
N LEU A 94 -0.94 -23.02 -15.22
CA LEU A 94 0.49 -23.36 -15.15
C LEU A 94 0.80 -24.64 -15.92
N ARG A 95 -0.03 -25.70 -15.80
CA ARG A 95 0.17 -26.95 -16.55
C ARG A 95 0.05 -26.75 -18.04
N THR A 96 -0.93 -25.95 -18.46
CA THR A 96 -1.15 -25.61 -19.88
C THR A 96 0.04 -24.82 -20.42
N THR A 97 0.43 -23.75 -19.72
CA THR A 97 1.57 -22.89 -20.08
C THR A 97 2.88 -23.68 -20.14
N LEU A 98 3.13 -24.57 -19.18
CA LEU A 98 4.33 -25.41 -19.18
C LEU A 98 4.34 -26.40 -20.35
N SER A 99 3.19 -26.97 -20.71
CA SER A 99 3.06 -27.88 -21.84
C SER A 99 3.30 -27.15 -23.17
N GLU A 100 2.75 -25.94 -23.30
CA GLU A 100 2.95 -25.08 -24.47
C GLU A 100 4.41 -24.60 -24.60
N GLN A 101 5.03 -24.16 -23.50
CA GLN A 101 6.45 -23.80 -23.49
C GLN A 101 7.33 -24.99 -23.86
N GLN A 102 7.04 -26.19 -23.35
CA GLN A 102 7.80 -27.39 -23.70
C GLN A 102 7.69 -27.72 -25.19
N ALA A 103 6.49 -27.62 -25.77
CA ALA A 103 6.28 -27.81 -27.21
C ALA A 103 7.05 -26.77 -28.03
N ALA A 104 6.95 -25.48 -27.67
CA ALA A 104 7.66 -24.40 -28.34
C ALA A 104 9.18 -24.56 -28.29
N VAL A 105 9.74 -25.03 -27.15
CA VAL A 105 11.17 -25.34 -27.02
C VAL A 105 11.57 -26.50 -27.92
N SER A 106 10.77 -27.58 -27.97
CA SER A 106 11.03 -28.74 -28.84
C SER A 106 11.02 -28.35 -30.33
N ASP A 107 10.06 -27.51 -30.73
CA ASP A 107 9.96 -26.99 -32.08
C ASP A 107 11.14 -26.07 -32.42
N GLY A 108 11.55 -25.21 -31.48
CA GLY A 108 12.72 -24.34 -31.60
C GLY A 108 14.02 -25.12 -31.79
N ILE A 109 14.22 -26.20 -31.02
CA ILE A 109 15.39 -27.09 -31.16
C ILE A 109 15.39 -27.77 -32.53
N SER A 110 14.22 -28.25 -32.99
CA SER A 110 14.09 -28.90 -34.29
C SER A 110 14.38 -27.92 -35.44
N ALA A 111 13.88 -26.69 -35.35
CA ALA A 111 14.15 -25.63 -36.31
C ALA A 111 15.62 -25.21 -36.32
N LEU A 112 16.25 -25.11 -35.14
CA LEU A 112 17.69 -24.84 -35.02
C LEU A 112 18.52 -25.97 -35.67
N GLY A 113 18.16 -27.22 -35.42
CA GLY A 113 18.80 -28.38 -36.06
C GLY A 113 18.74 -28.30 -37.58
N ALA A 114 17.56 -27.98 -38.14
CA ALA A 114 17.40 -27.80 -39.58
C ALA A 114 18.25 -26.65 -40.15
N ARG A 115 18.39 -25.53 -39.40
CA ARG A 115 19.25 -24.41 -39.79
C ARG A 115 20.73 -24.79 -39.77
N ILE A 116 21.18 -25.54 -38.76
CA ILE A 116 22.56 -26.03 -38.67
C ILE A 116 22.87 -26.99 -39.82
N GLU A 117 21.96 -27.92 -40.13
CA GLU A 117 22.11 -28.85 -41.26
C GLU A 117 22.18 -28.09 -42.59
N SER A 118 21.30 -27.10 -42.79
CA SER A 118 21.32 -26.24 -43.99
C SER A 118 22.59 -25.40 -44.09
N ALA A 119 23.10 -24.87 -42.98
CA ALA A 119 24.34 -24.10 -42.94
C ALA A 119 25.57 -24.99 -43.21
N ALA A 120 25.59 -26.21 -42.67
CA ALA A 120 26.63 -27.19 -42.94
C ALA A 120 26.63 -27.62 -44.41
N ALA A 121 25.47 -27.82 -45.02
CA ALA A 121 25.34 -28.10 -46.46
C ALA A 121 25.81 -26.92 -47.33
N ALA A 122 25.53 -25.69 -46.92
CA ALA A 122 26.03 -24.48 -47.60
C ALA A 122 27.55 -24.33 -47.47
N ALA A 123 28.11 -24.57 -46.28
CA ALA A 123 29.56 -24.55 -46.04
C ALA A 123 30.31 -25.64 -46.82
N GLY A 124 29.74 -26.85 -46.93
CA GLY A 124 30.27 -27.93 -47.76
C GLY A 124 30.25 -27.61 -49.25
N SER A 125 29.29 -26.80 -49.71
CA SER A 125 29.18 -26.34 -51.10
C SER A 125 30.13 -25.17 -51.41
N ALA A 126 30.37 -24.28 -50.43
CA ALA A 126 31.32 -23.17 -50.55
C ALA A 126 32.80 -23.63 -50.59
N ALA A 127 33.13 -24.74 -49.94
CA ALA A 127 34.48 -25.32 -49.98
C ALA A 127 34.87 -25.89 -51.37
N GLN A 128 33.93 -26.00 -52.33
CA GLN A 128 34.16 -26.56 -53.67
C GLN A 128 34.04 -25.52 -54.80
N GLY A 129 33.81 -24.23 -54.50
CA GLY A 129 33.67 -23.19 -55.52
C GLY A 129 34.30 -21.85 -55.14
N GLY A 130 35.56 -21.63 -55.57
CA GLY A 130 36.26 -20.33 -55.65
C GLY A 130 36.65 -19.72 -54.29
N SER A 131 37.89 -19.30 -53.99
CA SER A 131 38.97 -18.75 -54.79
C SER A 131 38.50 -17.81 -55.89
N ASP A 132 37.86 -16.69 -55.52
CA ASP A 132 38.27 -15.38 -56.02
C ASP A 132 37.61 -14.24 -55.24
N SER A 133 38.36 -13.14 -55.12
CA SER A 133 37.90 -11.79 -54.80
C SER A 133 37.43 -11.48 -53.37
N ALA A 134 38.41 -11.00 -52.60
CA ALA A 134 38.19 -9.93 -51.65
C ALA A 134 37.76 -8.66 -52.40
N GLU A 135 36.72 -7.96 -51.92
CA GLU A 135 36.78 -6.51 -51.75
C GLU A 135 35.62 -5.98 -50.90
N GLU A 136 36.00 -4.97 -50.13
CA GLU A 136 35.30 -4.08 -49.22
C GLU A 136 33.83 -3.75 -49.46
N VAL A 137 33.07 -3.72 -48.37
CA VAL A 137 32.21 -2.59 -48.02
C VAL A 137 32.03 -2.54 -46.50
N ALA A 138 32.92 -1.79 -45.86
CA ALA A 138 32.65 -1.17 -44.58
C ALA A 138 31.82 0.10 -44.88
N GLU A 139 30.50 0.00 -44.75
CA GLU A 139 29.66 1.20 -44.61
C GLU A 139 29.39 1.45 -43.14
N GLU A 140 30.18 2.40 -42.66
CA GLU A 140 30.05 3.23 -41.48
C GLU A 140 28.63 3.80 -41.38
N MET A 141 27.77 3.16 -40.58
CA MET A 141 26.60 3.83 -40.01
C MET A 141 27.09 4.65 -38.82
N SER A 142 27.05 5.98 -38.97
CA SER A 142 27.38 6.94 -37.92
C SER A 142 26.61 6.61 -36.63
N PRO A 143 27.30 6.42 -35.49
CA PRO A 143 26.61 6.48 -34.21
C PRO A 143 26.04 7.89 -34.06
N ALA A 144 24.77 7.97 -33.66
CA ALA A 144 24.14 9.19 -33.22
C ALA A 144 25.07 9.92 -32.23
N ASP A 145 25.15 11.24 -32.35
CA ASP A 145 25.97 12.11 -31.51
C ASP A 145 25.94 11.68 -30.03
N PRO A 146 27.10 11.64 -29.35
CA PRO A 146 27.14 11.29 -27.94
C PRO A 146 26.35 12.34 -27.16
N ILE A 147 25.18 11.95 -26.65
CA ILE A 147 24.57 12.65 -25.52
C ILE A 147 25.53 12.43 -24.34
N GLU A 148 26.39 13.42 -24.10
CA GLU A 148 27.28 13.47 -22.95
C GLU A 148 26.43 13.34 -21.67
N GLY A 149 26.75 12.33 -20.83
CA GLY A 149 26.12 12.15 -19.51
C GLY A 149 25.51 10.78 -19.23
N GLY A 150 26.16 9.68 -19.63
CA GLY A 150 25.71 8.32 -19.31
C GLY A 150 26.78 7.45 -18.65
N THR A 151 26.36 6.52 -17.81
CA THR A 151 27.21 5.44 -17.27
C THR A 151 27.19 4.25 -18.24
N ASP A 152 28.36 3.83 -18.70
CA ASP A 152 28.52 2.63 -19.52
C ASP A 152 28.59 1.39 -18.61
N LEU A 153 27.75 0.39 -18.87
CA LEU A 153 27.61 -0.81 -18.06
C LEU A 153 27.74 -2.07 -18.92
N ARG A 154 28.53 -3.07 -18.49
CA ARG A 154 28.67 -4.35 -19.20
C ARG A 154 27.71 -5.43 -18.67
N VAL A 155 27.36 -6.39 -19.53
CA VAL A 155 26.56 -7.55 -19.09
C VAL A 155 27.23 -8.28 -17.94
N GLY A 156 26.51 -8.46 -16.83
CA GLY A 156 27.01 -9.03 -15.58
C GLY A 156 27.59 -8.00 -14.61
N GLU A 157 27.60 -6.71 -14.97
CA GLU A 157 28.12 -5.64 -14.14
C GLU A 157 27.00 -4.91 -13.40
N THR A 158 27.33 -4.36 -12.22
CA THR A 158 26.45 -3.47 -11.46
C THR A 158 27.10 -2.09 -11.36
N ALA A 159 26.36 -1.04 -11.67
CA ALA A 159 26.77 0.33 -11.41
C ALA A 159 25.79 1.02 -10.45
N MET A 160 26.31 2.07 -9.84
CA MET A 160 25.52 3.05 -9.10
C MET A 160 25.10 4.15 -10.06
N LEU A 161 23.81 4.43 -10.16
CA LEU A 161 23.23 5.51 -10.97
C LEU A 161 22.64 6.58 -10.05
N ALA A 162 22.45 7.79 -10.60
CA ALA A 162 21.94 8.96 -9.87
C ALA A 162 22.70 9.18 -8.55
N ASP A 163 24.02 9.38 -8.65
CA ASP A 163 24.92 9.68 -7.52
C ASP A 163 24.87 8.68 -6.35
N GLY A 164 24.53 7.43 -6.62
CA GLY A 164 24.47 6.37 -5.61
C GLY A 164 23.08 6.11 -5.04
N ALA A 165 22.05 6.81 -5.51
CA ALA A 165 20.67 6.57 -5.11
C ALA A 165 20.17 5.18 -5.52
N MET A 166 20.66 4.64 -6.64
CA MET A 166 20.22 3.34 -7.15
C MET A 166 21.33 2.47 -7.67
N ARG A 167 21.15 1.15 -7.50
CA ARG A 167 21.96 0.11 -8.15
C ARG A 167 21.24 -0.39 -9.39
N ALA A 168 21.92 -0.35 -10.55
CA ALA A 168 21.48 -1.08 -11.73
C ALA A 168 22.46 -2.19 -12.08
N PHE A 169 21.94 -3.38 -12.33
CA PHE A 169 22.66 -4.53 -12.83
C PHE A 169 22.22 -4.84 -14.26
N LEU A 170 23.16 -4.97 -15.19
CA LEU A 170 22.85 -5.29 -16.56
C LEU A 170 22.87 -6.81 -16.78
N SER A 171 21.70 -7.38 -17.07
CA SER A 171 21.56 -8.83 -17.25
C SER A 171 21.74 -9.29 -18.70
N ARG A 172 21.36 -8.44 -19.66
CA ARG A 172 21.45 -8.74 -21.10
C ARG A 172 21.44 -7.45 -21.91
N VAL A 173 22.17 -7.44 -23.02
CA VAL A 173 22.12 -6.42 -24.07
C VAL A 173 21.85 -7.11 -25.40
N THR A 174 21.08 -6.43 -26.24
CA THR A 174 20.83 -6.71 -27.65
C THR A 174 21.15 -5.44 -28.45
N GLU A 175 21.06 -5.50 -29.78
CA GLU A 175 21.33 -4.33 -30.63
C GLU A 175 20.44 -3.14 -30.29
N ASP A 176 19.15 -3.36 -30.00
CA ASP A 176 18.20 -2.25 -29.79
C ASP A 176 17.59 -2.19 -28.37
N ALA A 177 17.99 -3.09 -27.48
CA ALA A 177 17.40 -3.18 -26.13
C ALA A 177 18.36 -3.76 -25.08
N ALA A 178 18.12 -3.42 -23.82
CA ALA A 178 18.83 -3.95 -22.67
C ALA A 178 17.85 -4.39 -21.57
N ARG A 179 18.21 -5.48 -20.89
CA ARG A 179 17.49 -5.99 -19.72
C ARG A 179 18.28 -5.68 -18.45
N LEU A 180 17.68 -4.88 -17.59
CA LEU A 180 18.33 -4.32 -16.41
C LEU A 180 17.58 -4.75 -15.15
N SER A 181 18.30 -4.92 -14.05
CA SER A 181 17.73 -4.95 -12.71
C SER A 181 18.05 -3.65 -12.01
N VAL A 182 17.05 -2.80 -11.77
CA VAL A 182 17.23 -1.50 -11.09
C VAL A 182 16.50 -1.57 -9.77
N GLY A 183 17.18 -1.29 -8.65
CA GLY A 183 16.55 -1.34 -7.32
C GLY A 183 15.98 -2.72 -6.91
N GLY A 184 16.31 -3.79 -7.65
CA GLY A 184 15.76 -5.14 -7.46
C GLY A 184 14.62 -5.51 -8.42
N GLU A 185 14.11 -4.57 -9.23
CA GLU A 185 13.09 -4.80 -10.24
C GLU A 185 13.71 -5.05 -11.62
N MET A 186 13.19 -6.00 -12.39
CA MET A 186 13.67 -6.32 -13.74
C MET A 186 12.89 -5.54 -14.79
N ILE A 187 13.58 -4.72 -15.57
CA ILE A 187 13.00 -3.91 -16.64
C ILE A 187 13.69 -4.20 -17.98
N ASP A 188 12.91 -4.18 -19.06
CA ASP A 188 13.40 -4.25 -20.44
C ASP A 188 13.27 -2.87 -21.08
N LEU A 189 14.38 -2.26 -21.48
CA LEU A 189 14.43 -0.93 -22.09
C LEU A 189 14.92 -1.02 -23.53
N ALA A 190 14.23 -0.35 -24.44
CA ALA A 190 14.72 -0.13 -25.80
C ALA A 190 15.60 1.13 -25.87
N VAL A 191 16.52 1.19 -26.83
CA VAL A 191 17.40 2.36 -27.03
C VAL A 191 16.55 3.61 -27.30
N GLY A 192 16.88 4.71 -26.62
CA GLY A 192 16.15 5.97 -26.65
C GLY A 192 14.85 5.96 -25.83
N ARG A 193 14.58 4.90 -25.06
CA ARG A 193 13.41 4.81 -24.17
C ARG A 193 13.84 4.85 -22.71
N SER A 194 12.95 5.41 -21.89
CA SER A 194 13.07 5.45 -20.44
C SER A 194 12.09 4.49 -19.77
N GLY A 195 12.44 4.09 -18.56
CA GLY A 195 11.57 3.35 -17.65
C GLY A 195 11.73 3.88 -16.24
N THR A 196 10.62 3.93 -15.51
CA THR A 196 10.57 4.45 -14.15
C THR A 196 10.67 3.31 -13.16
N VAL A 197 11.55 3.47 -12.16
CA VAL A 197 11.68 2.54 -11.02
C VAL A 197 11.70 3.38 -9.75
N GLY A 198 10.62 3.29 -8.97
CA GLY A 198 10.41 4.21 -7.84
C GLY A 198 10.22 5.66 -8.32
N ASP A 199 10.99 6.57 -7.75
CA ASP A 199 11.08 8.01 -8.07
C ASP A 199 12.16 8.33 -9.12
N CYS A 200 12.76 7.30 -9.71
CA CYS A 200 13.85 7.45 -10.64
C CYS A 200 13.45 7.04 -12.06
N GLU A 201 13.81 7.88 -13.02
CA GLU A 201 13.72 7.58 -14.44
C GLU A 201 15.08 7.09 -14.94
N VAL A 202 15.11 5.90 -15.55
CA VAL A 202 16.31 5.31 -16.15
C VAL A 202 16.12 5.25 -17.66
N THR A 203 17.05 5.83 -18.41
CA THR A 203 17.03 5.88 -19.87
C THR A 203 18.16 5.07 -20.46
N LEU A 204 17.85 4.23 -21.44
CA LEU A 204 18.86 3.56 -22.27
C LEU A 204 19.25 4.48 -23.42
N ASN A 205 20.42 5.13 -23.32
CA ASN A 205 20.89 6.08 -24.33
C ASN A 205 21.44 5.38 -25.58
N GLY A 206 21.97 4.17 -25.41
CA GLY A 206 22.55 3.39 -26.51
C GLY A 206 23.14 2.09 -26.04
N THR A 207 23.54 1.27 -27.01
CA THR A 207 24.17 -0.04 -26.83
C THR A 207 25.38 -0.12 -27.77
N ASP A 208 26.47 -0.71 -27.29
CA ASP A 208 27.65 -1.01 -28.10
C ASP A 208 28.15 -2.42 -27.74
N GLY A 209 27.82 -3.40 -28.59
CA GLY A 209 28.10 -4.81 -28.35
C GLY A 209 27.49 -5.32 -27.04
N ALA A 210 28.34 -5.52 -26.02
CA ALA A 210 27.94 -6.01 -24.69
C ALA A 210 27.86 -4.90 -23.63
N VAL A 211 27.91 -3.64 -24.05
CA VAL A 211 27.84 -2.45 -23.20
C VAL A 211 26.50 -1.75 -23.43
N ALA A 212 25.82 -1.35 -22.36
CA ALA A 212 24.68 -0.43 -22.40
C ALA A 212 25.09 0.92 -21.80
N ARG A 213 24.76 2.01 -22.47
CA ARG A 213 24.92 3.37 -21.94
C ARG A 213 23.61 3.82 -21.31
N LEU A 214 23.65 4.06 -20.01
CA LEU A 214 22.48 4.37 -19.21
C LEU A 214 22.61 5.78 -18.64
N SER A 215 21.51 6.51 -18.60
CA SER A 215 21.39 7.70 -17.74
C SER A 215 20.26 7.45 -16.75
N ALA A 216 20.37 8.02 -15.55
CA ALA A 216 19.26 8.00 -14.61
C ALA A 216 19.19 9.32 -13.87
N THR A 217 17.96 9.77 -13.67
CA THR A 217 17.60 10.94 -12.90
C THR A 217 16.60 10.51 -11.85
N CYS A 218 16.96 10.67 -10.58
CA CYS A 218 16.07 10.47 -9.46
C CYS A 218 15.55 11.82 -8.99
N GLY A 219 14.26 11.91 -8.66
CA GLY A 219 13.67 13.10 -8.04
C GLY A 219 14.27 13.32 -6.65
N GLY A 220 15.40 14.03 -6.59
CA GLY A 220 16.23 14.12 -5.39
C GLY A 220 15.52 14.77 -4.20
N SER A 221 15.41 14.02 -3.10
CA SER A 221 15.67 14.56 -1.77
C SER A 221 17.17 14.54 -1.53
N GLY A 222 17.84 15.69 -1.67
CA GLY A 222 19.24 15.83 -1.25
C GLY A 222 20.05 16.86 -2.03
N GLY A 223 19.92 18.14 -1.68
CA GLY A 223 20.84 19.19 -2.08
C GLY A 223 20.33 20.57 -1.69
N ASP A 224 20.90 21.14 -0.62
CA ASP A 224 20.64 22.50 -0.16
C ASP A 224 20.76 23.54 -1.29
N ALA A 225 19.67 24.22 -1.62
CA ALA A 225 19.72 25.53 -2.27
C ALA A 225 18.44 26.30 -1.95
N GLU A 226 18.61 27.37 -1.19
CA GLU A 226 17.61 28.36 -0.87
C GLU A 226 17.08 29.06 -2.14
N ASP A 227 15.79 29.38 -2.09
CA ASP A 227 15.14 30.52 -2.74
C ASP A 227 15.19 30.61 -4.27
N SER A 228 14.08 30.22 -4.92
CA SER A 228 13.36 31.11 -5.83
C SER A 228 12.04 30.49 -6.27
N ALA A 229 10.96 31.19 -5.93
CA ALA A 229 9.61 30.94 -6.43
C ALA A 229 9.55 31.02 -7.96
N SER A 230 8.95 30.01 -8.60
CA SER A 230 8.19 30.16 -9.84
C SER A 230 7.21 28.99 -9.94
N SER A 231 5.95 29.37 -10.09
CA SER A 231 4.76 28.57 -10.09
C SER A 231 4.67 27.60 -11.27
N GLU A 232 4.99 26.34 -11.05
CA GLU A 232 4.33 25.16 -11.62
C GLU A 232 4.40 24.08 -10.53
N ALA A 233 3.26 23.53 -10.12
CA ALA A 233 3.15 22.61 -8.98
C ALA A 233 3.75 21.24 -9.34
N GLU A 234 5.06 21.20 -9.49
CA GLU A 234 5.87 20.00 -9.61
C GLU A 234 5.95 19.37 -8.22
N MET A 235 5.23 18.27 -8.03
CA MET A 235 5.26 17.48 -6.80
C MET A 235 6.68 16.98 -6.51
N SER A 236 7.41 17.71 -5.68
CA SER A 236 8.60 17.20 -5.03
C SER A 236 8.17 16.32 -3.85
N GLY A 237 8.35 15.00 -3.96
CA GLY A 237 8.60 14.03 -2.86
C GLY A 237 7.65 13.89 -1.64
N ASP A 238 6.89 14.90 -1.25
CA ASP A 238 6.30 15.05 0.10
C ASP A 238 4.79 14.73 0.16
N GLY A 239 4.25 14.11 -0.89
CA GLY A 239 2.85 13.70 -0.89
C GLY A 239 2.57 12.58 0.11
N THR A 240 1.44 12.65 0.81
CA THR A 240 0.99 11.64 1.77
C THR A 240 0.47 10.40 1.05
N GLY A 241 0.97 9.22 1.42
CA GLY A 241 0.59 7.95 0.78
C GLY A 241 -0.76 7.38 1.25
N VAL A 242 -1.33 6.47 0.47
CA VAL A 242 -2.48 5.67 0.90
C VAL A 242 -2.11 4.82 2.12
N GLY A 243 -2.92 4.89 3.17
CA GLY A 243 -2.69 4.25 4.46
C GLY A 243 -1.88 5.10 5.45
N GLU A 244 -1.49 6.31 5.06
CA GLU A 244 -0.70 7.23 5.88
C GLU A 244 -1.54 8.34 6.51
N ILE A 245 -1.02 8.92 7.59
CA ILE A 245 -1.60 10.09 8.26
C ILE A 245 -0.67 11.29 8.04
N ALA A 246 -1.20 12.33 7.40
CA ALA A 246 -0.57 13.64 7.33
C ALA A 246 -0.94 14.50 8.54
N LEU A 247 0.00 15.33 8.98
CA LEU A 247 -0.25 16.44 9.89
C LEU A 247 -0.11 17.73 9.08
N VAL A 248 -1.19 18.49 8.95
CA VAL A 248 -1.22 19.75 8.17
C VAL A 248 -1.61 20.92 9.06
N GLY A 249 -1.15 22.12 8.70
CA GLY A 249 -1.36 23.34 9.50
C GLY A 249 -0.69 23.27 10.88
N ASP A 250 0.62 22.96 10.93
CA ASP A 250 1.39 22.81 12.18
C ASP A 250 0.80 21.79 13.18
N GLY A 251 0.07 20.79 12.66
CA GLY A 251 -0.59 19.75 13.47
C GLY A 251 -2.02 20.09 13.88
N ALA A 252 -2.60 21.18 13.38
CA ALA A 252 -4.00 21.55 13.61
C ALA A 252 -5.00 20.55 12.97
N ALA A 253 -4.62 19.91 11.86
CA ALA A 253 -5.43 18.88 11.22
C ALA A 253 -4.65 17.59 10.99
N ARG A 254 -5.29 16.47 11.33
CA ARG A 254 -4.81 15.11 11.05
C ARG A 254 -5.61 14.54 9.90
N VAL A 255 -4.93 14.21 8.80
CA VAL A 255 -5.59 13.73 7.58
C VAL A 255 -5.13 12.32 7.29
N PHE A 256 -6.04 11.36 7.35
CA PHE A 256 -5.78 9.98 6.96
C PHE A 256 -6.18 9.77 5.50
N VAL A 257 -5.27 9.29 4.66
CA VAL A 257 -5.56 8.97 3.26
C VAL A 257 -5.93 7.49 3.16
N SER A 258 -7.21 7.18 2.96
CA SER A 258 -7.70 5.80 2.87
C SER A 258 -7.58 5.19 1.47
N GLY A 259 -7.48 6.02 0.44
CA GLY A 259 -7.36 5.56 -0.94
C GLY A 259 -7.42 6.70 -1.94
N ILE A 260 -7.07 6.40 -3.19
CA ILE A 260 -7.14 7.31 -4.33
C ILE A 260 -8.04 6.67 -5.39
N ALA A 261 -8.84 7.48 -6.09
CA ALA A 261 -9.67 7.00 -7.19
C ALA A 261 -8.80 6.47 -8.33
N ALA A 262 -9.28 5.45 -9.04
CA ALA A 262 -8.50 4.78 -10.10
C ALA A 262 -8.12 5.71 -11.27
N ASP A 263 -8.86 6.79 -11.45
CA ASP A 263 -8.61 7.83 -12.45
C ASP A 263 -7.73 8.99 -11.93
N GLY A 264 -7.29 8.93 -10.66
CA GLY A 264 -6.48 9.97 -10.03
C GLY A 264 -7.23 11.28 -9.77
N SER A 265 -8.56 11.32 -9.95
CA SER A 265 -9.34 12.56 -9.87
C SER A 265 -9.68 13.00 -8.43
N ALA A 266 -9.69 12.05 -7.49
CA ALA A 266 -10.09 12.28 -6.11
C ALA A 266 -9.34 11.39 -5.12
N ALA A 267 -9.15 11.90 -3.90
CA ALA A 267 -8.62 11.17 -2.77
C ALA A 267 -9.74 10.90 -1.76
N ARG A 268 -9.78 9.69 -1.18
CA ARG A 268 -10.62 9.39 -0.02
C ARG A 268 -9.87 9.67 1.26
N ILE A 269 -10.21 10.77 1.92
CA ILE A 269 -9.55 11.24 3.13
C ILE A 269 -10.49 11.28 4.34
N ALA A 270 -9.94 11.13 5.54
CA ALA A 270 -10.63 11.41 6.79
C ALA A 270 -9.88 12.50 7.56
N VAL A 271 -10.59 13.57 7.95
CA VAL A 271 -10.02 14.73 8.63
C VAL A 271 -10.44 14.69 10.11
N ASN A 272 -9.45 14.69 11.02
CA ASN A 272 -9.66 14.69 12.49
C ASN A 272 -10.61 13.60 13.02
N GLY A 273 -10.79 12.49 12.29
CA GLY A 273 -11.73 11.44 12.64
C GLY A 273 -11.61 10.19 11.76
N ILE A 274 -12.65 9.35 11.79
CA ILE A 274 -12.71 8.07 11.05
C ILE A 274 -13.63 8.14 9.82
N ALA A 275 -14.45 9.18 9.70
CA ALA A 275 -15.34 9.33 8.56
C ALA A 275 -14.52 9.71 7.32
N THR A 276 -14.59 8.87 6.29
CA THR A 276 -13.91 9.12 5.02
C THR A 276 -14.85 9.83 4.05
N GLN A 277 -14.32 10.79 3.31
CA GLN A 277 -15.00 11.49 2.24
C GLN A 277 -14.11 11.54 1.00
N ALA A 278 -14.73 11.50 -0.17
CA ALA A 278 -14.01 11.70 -1.43
C ALA A 278 -13.87 13.21 -1.68
N VAL A 279 -12.65 13.66 -1.93
CA VAL A 279 -12.32 15.06 -2.18
C VAL A 279 -11.55 15.12 -3.49
N ALA A 280 -12.08 15.86 -4.46
CA ALA A 280 -11.44 16.02 -5.76
C ALA A 280 -10.20 16.91 -5.67
N VAL A 281 -9.32 16.82 -6.66
CA VAL A 281 -8.19 17.76 -6.79
C VAL A 281 -8.72 19.18 -6.96
N GLY A 282 -8.21 20.11 -6.15
CA GLY A 282 -8.66 21.50 -6.04
C GLY A 282 -9.89 21.71 -5.14
N GLU A 283 -10.48 20.65 -4.60
CA GLU A 283 -11.60 20.71 -3.66
C GLU A 283 -11.09 20.71 -2.21
N ARG A 284 -11.93 21.24 -1.31
CA ARG A 284 -11.61 21.46 0.10
C ARG A 284 -12.50 20.64 1.03
N ALA A 285 -11.91 20.11 2.09
CA ALA A 285 -12.53 19.39 3.18
C ALA A 285 -12.46 20.23 4.46
N GLU A 286 -13.60 20.51 5.07
CA GLU A 286 -13.65 21.33 6.28
C GLU A 286 -12.99 20.65 7.49
N VAL A 287 -12.36 21.45 8.33
CA VAL A 287 -11.64 21.07 9.54
C VAL A 287 -12.35 21.73 10.73
N GLY A 288 -13.28 21.00 11.35
CA GLY A 288 -14.06 21.51 12.48
C GLY A 288 -14.95 22.70 12.10
N ASP A 289 -15.29 23.55 13.08
CA ASP A 289 -16.25 24.66 12.93
C ASP A 289 -15.57 26.04 12.72
N GLU A 290 -14.23 26.10 12.67
CA GLU A 290 -13.45 27.35 12.69
C GLU A 290 -13.13 27.92 11.29
N GLY A 291 -13.82 27.46 10.24
CA GLY A 291 -13.60 27.95 8.87
C GLY A 291 -12.26 27.54 8.25
N CYS A 292 -11.59 26.55 8.84
CA CYS A 292 -10.39 25.94 8.30
C CYS A 292 -10.73 24.78 7.36
N ALA A 293 -9.93 24.59 6.31
CA ALA A 293 -10.13 23.51 5.36
C ALA A 293 -8.79 22.93 4.88
N VAL A 294 -8.79 21.62 4.65
CA VAL A 294 -7.72 20.89 3.96
C VAL A 294 -8.08 20.81 2.48
N THR A 295 -7.16 21.22 1.60
CA THR A 295 -7.35 21.15 0.15
C THR A 295 -6.52 20.02 -0.42
N VAL A 296 -7.08 19.22 -1.32
CA VAL A 296 -6.30 18.26 -2.11
C VAL A 296 -5.70 19.03 -3.28
N GLU A 297 -4.41 19.34 -3.21
CA GLU A 297 -3.77 20.23 -4.20
C GLU A 297 -3.44 19.49 -5.49
N ALA A 298 -2.97 18.25 -5.35
CA ALA A 298 -2.68 17.37 -6.48
C ALA A 298 -2.63 15.90 -6.03
N ILE A 299 -2.74 14.98 -6.98
CA ILE A 299 -2.60 13.53 -6.79
C ILE A 299 -1.59 13.02 -7.81
N SER A 300 -0.58 12.27 -7.34
CA SER A 300 0.42 11.65 -8.21
C SER A 300 0.66 10.21 -7.76
N GLY A 301 0.35 9.26 -8.65
CA GLY A 301 0.42 7.83 -8.35
C GLY A 301 -0.41 7.47 -7.12
N ASN A 302 0.25 7.00 -6.06
CA ASN A 302 -0.37 6.64 -4.79
C ASN A 302 -0.22 7.70 -3.68
N ARG A 303 0.14 8.94 -4.03
CA ARG A 303 0.39 10.04 -3.10
C ARG A 303 -0.52 11.23 -3.35
N VAL A 304 -0.83 11.95 -2.28
CA VAL A 304 -1.71 13.14 -2.27
C VAL A 304 -0.97 14.33 -1.67
N SER A 305 -0.94 15.46 -2.38
CA SER A 305 -0.49 16.75 -1.81
C SER A 305 -1.66 17.41 -1.11
N LEU A 306 -1.44 17.86 0.13
CA LEU A 306 -2.47 18.41 1.00
C LEU A 306 -2.07 19.82 1.44
N GLY A 307 -2.90 20.80 1.10
CA GLY A 307 -2.81 22.17 1.60
C GLY A 307 -3.72 22.38 2.81
N TYR A 308 -3.40 23.34 3.66
CA TYR A 308 -4.25 23.76 4.79
C TYR A 308 -4.37 25.28 4.81
N ALA A 309 -5.60 25.78 4.88
CA ALA A 309 -5.89 27.20 4.98
C ALA A 309 -7.10 27.45 5.88
N CYS A 310 -7.14 28.60 6.54
CA CYS A 310 -8.30 29.07 7.29
C CYS A 310 -8.77 30.40 6.71
N ASP A 311 -10.06 30.50 6.41
CA ASP A 311 -10.67 31.76 6.01
C ASP A 311 -10.73 32.68 7.24
N SER A 312 -10.01 33.80 7.18
CA SER A 312 -9.91 34.81 8.23
C SER A 312 -10.97 35.90 8.10
#